data_AF-A0A7X6GHH1-F1
#
_entry.id   AF-A0A7X6GHH1-F1
#
_cell.length_a   1.000
_cell.length_b   1.000
_cell.length_c   1.000
_cell.angle_alpha   90.00
_cell.angle_beta   90.00
_cell.angle_gamma   90.00
#
_symmetry.space_group_name_H-M   'P 1'
#
loop_
_entity.id
_entity.type
_entity.pdbx_description
1 polymer ?
#
loop_
_entity_poly.entity_id
_entity_poly.type
_entity_poly.pdbx_seq_one_letter_code
_entity_poly.pdbx_strand_id
1 'polypeptide(L)'
;MDKLMVLWDSTALAHFEAGQLIMMAVGFGLLYLAIVKKFEPLLLLPIGFGALLTNIPIAGFSEAGGLLHYIYKIGIDTGVFPLLIFMGVGAMTDFSALIANPKMLLLGAAAQFGIFATLFGAIALNLIPGFEFTLKDASAIAIIGGADGPTAIFLASRLAPDL
;
A
#
# COMPACT_ATOMS: atom_id res chain seq x y z
N MET A 1 38.75 -3.20 -24.44
CA MET A 1 38.19 -2.59 -23.22
C MET A 1 36.71 -2.26 -23.38
N ASP A 2 36.26 -1.95 -24.59
CA ASP A 2 34.84 -1.62 -24.87
C ASP A 2 33.84 -2.73 -24.51
N LYS A 3 34.18 -4.00 -24.76
CA LYS A 3 33.31 -5.14 -24.38
C LYS A 3 33.16 -5.32 -22.86
N LEU A 4 34.15 -4.89 -22.07
CA LEU A 4 34.09 -4.91 -20.61
C LEU A 4 33.25 -3.76 -20.06
N MET A 5 33.30 -2.58 -20.70
CA MET A 5 32.40 -1.47 -20.38
C MET A 5 30.95 -1.80 -20.75
N VAL A 6 30.71 -2.41 -21.91
CA VAL A 6 29.36 -2.88 -22.29
C VAL A 6 28.84 -3.94 -21.31
N LEU A 7 29.69 -4.84 -20.81
CA LEU A 7 29.33 -5.80 -19.76
C LEU A 7 29.05 -5.13 -18.41
N TRP A 8 29.83 -4.12 -18.04
CA TRP A 8 29.60 -3.35 -16.82
C TRP A 8 28.29 -2.57 -16.88
N ASP A 9 28.01 -1.90 -18.00
CA ASP A 9 26.78 -1.12 -18.22
C ASP A 9 25.54 -1.99 -18.42
N SER A 10 25.70 -3.25 -18.84
CA SER A 10 24.60 -4.23 -18.89
C SER A 10 24.39 -4.97 -17.57
N THR A 11 25.29 -4.80 -16.60
CA THR A 11 25.13 -5.41 -15.28
C THR A 11 24.31 -4.48 -14.39
N ALA A 12 23.23 -5.01 -13.81
CA ALA A 12 22.32 -4.28 -12.92
C ALA A 12 23.02 -3.59 -11.73
N LEU A 13 24.20 -4.08 -11.33
CA LEU A 13 25.03 -3.52 -10.25
C LEU A 13 25.52 -2.07 -10.51
N ALA A 14 25.68 -1.67 -11.77
CA ALA A 14 26.15 -0.32 -12.11
C ALA A 14 25.04 0.75 -12.06
N HIS A 15 23.77 0.34 -11.99
CA HIS A 15 22.59 1.21 -12.11
C HIS A 15 21.78 1.33 -10.83
N PHE A 16 22.32 0.90 -9.69
CA PHE A 16 21.64 1.10 -8.41
C PHE A 16 21.65 2.57 -8.02
N GLU A 17 20.47 3.15 -7.92
CA GLU A 17 20.29 4.47 -7.33
C GLU A 17 20.14 4.37 -5.81
N ALA A 18 20.56 5.42 -5.09
CA ALA A 18 20.47 5.46 -3.63
C ALA A 18 19.01 5.28 -3.13
N GLY A 19 18.03 5.81 -3.86
CA GLY A 19 16.60 5.64 -3.54
C GLY A 19 16.14 4.18 -3.59
N GLN A 20 16.56 3.43 -4.60
CA GLN A 20 16.22 2.00 -4.75
C GLN A 20 16.80 1.17 -3.60
N LEU A 21 18.03 1.46 -3.18
CA LEU A 21 18.68 0.81 -2.03
C LEU A 21 17.91 1.05 -0.72
N ILE A 22 17.44 2.27 -0.49
CA ILE A 22 16.60 2.60 0.67
C ILE A 22 15.28 1.82 0.61
N MET A 23 14.61 1.82 -0.54
CA MET A 23 13.33 1.11 -0.69
C MET A 23 13.47 -0.40 -0.57
N MET A 24 14.57 -0.99 -1.03
CA MET A 24 14.85 -2.41 -0.80
C MET A 24 15.10 -2.70 0.68
N ALA A 25 15.81 -1.82 1.40
CA ALA A 25 15.99 -1.97 2.84
C ALA A 25 14.64 -1.91 3.59
N VAL A 26 13.73 -1.01 3.17
CA VAL A 26 12.35 -0.97 3.67
C VAL A 26 11.61 -2.27 3.33
N GLY A 27 11.71 -2.78 2.10
CA GLY A 27 11.13 -4.05 1.68
C GLY A 27 11.58 -5.24 2.53
N PHE A 28 12.87 -5.35 2.82
CA PHE A 28 13.39 -6.35 3.76
C PHE A 28 12.87 -6.14 5.19
N GLY A 29 12.70 -4.88 5.62
CA GLY A 29 12.06 -4.54 6.90
C GLY A 29 10.61 -5.03 6.98
N LEU A 30 9.82 -4.84 5.92
CA LEU A 30 8.44 -5.33 5.82
C LEU A 30 8.39 -6.86 5.85
N LEU A 31 9.29 -7.54 5.13
CA LEU A 31 9.40 -9.01 5.19
C LEU A 31 9.77 -9.51 6.59
N TYR A 32 10.68 -8.84 7.28
CA TYR A 32 11.02 -9.17 8.66
C TYR A 32 9.81 -9.04 9.58
N LEU A 33 9.04 -7.95 9.47
CA LEU A 33 7.82 -7.74 10.26
C LEU A 33 6.75 -8.80 9.95
N ALA A 34 6.58 -9.17 8.69
CA ALA A 34 5.61 -10.17 8.27
C ALA A 34 5.99 -11.59 8.74
N ILE A 35 7.27 -11.97 8.66
CA ILE A 35 7.72 -13.35 8.95
C ILE A 35 8.01 -13.54 10.43
N VAL A 36 8.85 -12.68 11.01
CA VAL A 36 9.36 -12.85 12.39
C VAL A 36 8.34 -12.37 13.39
N LYS A 37 7.73 -11.20 13.13
CA LYS A 37 6.77 -10.59 14.05
C LYS A 37 5.32 -10.92 13.72
N LYS A 38 5.05 -11.57 12.59
CA LYS A 38 3.72 -12.01 12.15
C LYS A 38 2.70 -10.87 12.08
N PHE A 39 3.13 -9.65 11.74
CA PHE A 39 2.22 -8.55 11.42
C PHE A 39 1.61 -8.81 10.05
N GLU A 40 0.27 -8.94 10.00
CA GLU A 40 -0.55 -9.15 8.80
C GLU A 40 0.15 -9.95 7.68
N PRO A 41 0.61 -11.19 7.96
CA PRO A 41 1.53 -11.91 7.08
C PRO A 41 0.92 -12.20 5.70
N LEU A 42 -0.41 -12.27 5.61
CA LEU A 42 -1.14 -12.54 4.37
C LEU A 42 -1.01 -11.40 3.35
N LEU A 43 -0.93 -10.14 3.81
CA LEU A 43 -0.84 -8.96 2.94
C LEU A 43 0.56 -8.34 2.95
N LEU A 44 1.17 -8.25 4.13
CA LEU A 44 2.45 -7.55 4.31
C LEU A 44 3.62 -8.27 3.61
N LEU A 45 3.57 -9.60 3.54
CA LEU A 45 4.61 -10.38 2.86
C LEU A 45 4.61 -10.17 1.34
N PRO A 46 3.48 -10.30 0.62
CA PRO A 46 3.40 -9.91 -0.79
C PRO A 46 3.78 -8.45 -1.05
N ILE A 47 3.39 -7.52 -0.17
CA ILE A 47 3.75 -6.10 -0.29
C ILE A 47 5.27 -5.91 -0.18
N GLY A 48 5.91 -6.50 0.84
CA GLY A 48 7.37 -6.43 1.01
C GLY A 48 8.12 -7.06 -0.16
N PHE A 49 7.64 -8.18 -0.69
CA PHE A 49 8.23 -8.82 -1.86
C PHE A 49 8.04 -7.98 -3.14
N GLY A 50 6.86 -7.39 -3.34
CA GLY A 50 6.59 -6.46 -4.43
C GLY A 50 7.51 -5.24 -4.38
N ALA A 51 7.71 -4.65 -3.19
CA ALA A 51 8.64 -3.54 -2.98
C ALA A 51 10.09 -3.90 -3.34
N LEU A 52 10.54 -5.13 -3.07
CA LEU A 52 11.85 -5.57 -3.53
C LEU A 52 11.91 -5.65 -5.06
N LEU A 53 10.94 -6.31 -5.69
CA LEU A 53 10.91 -6.53 -7.14
C LEU A 53 10.80 -5.24 -7.96
N THR A 54 10.04 -4.24 -7.48
CA THR A 54 9.90 -2.95 -8.18
C THR A 54 11.17 -2.10 -8.13
N ASN A 55 12.06 -2.37 -7.18
CA ASN A 55 13.29 -1.59 -6.97
C ASN A 55 14.56 -2.29 -7.51
N ILE A 56 14.42 -3.42 -8.22
CA ILE A 56 15.56 -4.05 -8.91
C ILE A 56 15.85 -3.27 -10.21
N PRO A 57 17.05 -2.68 -10.38
CA PRO A 57 17.38 -1.89 -11.56
C PRO A 57 17.39 -2.74 -12.82
N ILE A 58 16.91 -2.16 -13.93
CA ILE A 58 16.88 -2.77 -15.28
C ILE A 58 15.96 -4.01 -15.39
N ALA A 59 15.25 -4.38 -14.31
CA ALA A 59 14.38 -5.56 -14.33
C ALA A 59 13.03 -5.33 -15.03
N GLY A 60 12.59 -4.07 -15.19
CA GLY A 60 11.39 -3.71 -15.95
C GLY A 60 10.07 -4.25 -15.37
N PHE A 61 10.03 -4.70 -14.11
CA PHE A 61 8.84 -5.33 -13.52
C PHE A 61 7.65 -4.38 -13.37
N SER A 62 7.90 -3.11 -13.06
CA SER A 62 6.90 -2.04 -12.85
C SER A 62 6.67 -1.18 -14.09
N GLU A 63 7.48 -1.33 -15.14
CA GLU A 63 7.38 -0.56 -16.37
C GLU A 63 6.22 -1.03 -17.25
N ALA A 64 5.86 -0.24 -18.27
CA ALA A 64 4.81 -0.59 -19.22
C ALA A 64 5.18 -1.90 -19.96
N GLY A 65 4.45 -2.98 -19.66
CA GLY A 65 4.74 -4.33 -20.15
C GLY A 65 5.32 -5.28 -19.10
N GLY A 66 5.70 -4.76 -17.94
CA GLY A 66 6.16 -5.53 -16.79
C GLY A 66 5.04 -6.30 -16.09
N LEU A 67 5.40 -7.41 -15.44
CA LEU A 67 4.44 -8.26 -14.72
C LEU A 67 3.68 -7.50 -13.63
N LEU A 68 4.40 -6.72 -12.80
CA LEU A 68 3.79 -5.98 -11.69
C LEU A 68 2.93 -4.84 -12.19
N HIS A 69 3.29 -4.21 -13.31
CA HIS A 69 2.45 -3.21 -13.98
C HIS A 69 1.09 -3.79 -14.39
N TYR A 70 1.06 -4.97 -15.02
CA TYR A 70 -0.20 -5.60 -15.39
C TYR A 70 -1.03 -6.03 -14.17
N ILE A 71 -0.39 -6.55 -13.13
CA ILE A 71 -1.07 -6.90 -11.87
C ILE A 71 -1.70 -5.65 -11.26
N TYR A 72 -0.99 -4.53 -11.20
CA TYR A 72 -1.51 -3.26 -10.70
C TYR A 72 -2.67 -2.74 -11.56
N LYS A 73 -2.47 -2.65 -12.87
CA LYS A 73 -3.44 -2.09 -13.81
C LYS A 73 -4.72 -2.91 -13.90
N ILE A 74 -4.62 -4.24 -13.89
CA ILE A 74 -5.78 -5.11 -13.99
C ILE A 74 -6.44 -5.32 -12.63
N GLY A 75 -5.66 -5.41 -11.55
CA GLY A 75 -6.17 -5.77 -10.24
C GLY A 75 -6.57 -4.59 -9.36
N ILE A 76 -5.70 -3.58 -9.25
CA ILE A 76 -5.85 -2.47 -8.29
C ILE A 76 -6.52 -1.25 -8.94
N ASP A 77 -6.07 -0.86 -10.13
CA ASP A 77 -6.59 0.32 -10.85
C ASP A 77 -8.06 0.12 -11.29
N THR A 78 -8.41 -1.07 -11.78
CA THR A 78 -9.82 -1.42 -12.03
C THR A 78 -10.65 -1.52 -10.74
N GLY A 79 -10.00 -1.74 -9.59
CA GLY A 79 -10.63 -2.00 -8.29
C GLY A 79 -11.09 -3.45 -8.08
N VAL A 80 -10.79 -4.38 -9.00
CA VAL A 80 -11.24 -5.78 -8.89
C VAL A 80 -10.68 -6.47 -7.65
N PHE A 81 -9.38 -6.34 -7.36
CA PHE A 81 -8.76 -7.02 -6.22
C PHE A 81 -9.30 -6.53 -4.87
N PRO A 82 -9.35 -5.22 -4.57
CA PRO A 82 -9.94 -4.74 -3.32
C PRO A 82 -11.38 -5.22 -3.11
N LEU A 83 -12.20 -5.19 -4.17
CA LEU A 83 -13.60 -5.62 -4.10
C LEU A 83 -13.75 -7.12 -3.85
N LEU A 84 -12.92 -7.96 -4.49
CA LEU A 84 -12.91 -9.40 -4.25
C LEU A 84 -12.44 -9.74 -2.83
N ILE A 85 -11.40 -9.05 -2.34
CA ILE A 85 -10.94 -9.21 -0.97
C ILE A 85 -12.06 -8.80 0.01
N PHE A 86 -12.72 -7.66 -0.24
CA PHE A 86 -13.81 -7.18 0.61
C PHE A 86 -15.02 -8.12 0.59
N MET A 87 -15.35 -8.71 -0.56
CA MET A 87 -16.36 -9.77 -0.66
C MET A 87 -15.98 -10.98 0.20
N GLY A 88 -14.71 -11.39 0.18
CA GLY A 88 -14.19 -12.47 1.02
C GLY A 88 -14.29 -12.16 2.52
N VAL A 89 -13.91 -10.93 2.92
CA VAL A 89 -14.08 -10.47 4.32
C VAL A 89 -15.54 -10.51 4.74
N GLY A 90 -16.46 -10.02 3.88
CA GLY A 90 -17.90 -10.07 4.13
C GLY A 90 -18.43 -11.50 4.29
N ALA A 91 -17.95 -12.44 3.47
CA ALA A 91 -18.33 -13.85 3.57
C ALA A 91 -17.82 -14.54 4.85
N MET A 92 -16.73 -14.05 5.44
CA MET A 92 -16.17 -14.55 6.70
C MET A 92 -16.70 -13.82 7.94
N THR A 93 -17.47 -12.74 7.76
CA THR A 93 -17.94 -11.91 8.88
C THR A 93 -19.16 -12.54 9.57
N ASP A 94 -19.05 -12.79 10.87
CA ASP A 94 -20.17 -13.27 11.69
C ASP A 94 -21.00 -12.09 12.23
N PHE A 95 -22.27 -12.04 11.83
CA PHE A 95 -23.22 -11.01 12.27
C PHE A 95 -23.98 -11.37 13.55
N SER A 96 -23.81 -12.59 14.09
CA SER A 96 -24.59 -13.09 15.23
C SER A 96 -24.45 -12.18 16.46
N ALA A 97 -23.22 -11.75 16.78
CA ALA A 97 -22.96 -10.84 17.90
C ALA A 97 -23.57 -9.44 17.68
N LEU A 98 -23.56 -8.96 16.44
CA LEU A 98 -24.09 -7.65 16.08
C LEU A 98 -25.63 -7.61 16.16
N ILE A 99 -26.29 -8.67 15.69
CA ILE A 99 -27.75 -8.82 15.74
C ILE A 99 -28.21 -9.02 17.19
N ALA A 100 -27.45 -9.78 17.99
CA ALA A 100 -27.77 -10.02 19.40
C ALA A 100 -27.70 -8.76 20.27
N ASN A 101 -26.80 -7.82 19.96
CA ASN A 101 -26.71 -6.54 20.66
C ASN A 101 -26.48 -5.37 19.69
N PRO A 102 -27.55 -4.77 19.14
CA PRO A 102 -27.45 -3.68 18.17
C PRO A 102 -26.73 -2.43 18.69
N LYS A 103 -26.60 -2.25 20.02
CA LYS A 103 -25.83 -1.14 20.59
C LYS A 103 -24.35 -1.22 20.22
N MET A 104 -23.85 -2.40 19.84
CA MET A 104 -22.49 -2.57 19.30
C MET A 104 -22.27 -1.79 18.00
N LEU A 105 -23.32 -1.45 17.24
CA LEU A 105 -23.22 -0.56 16.09
C LEU A 105 -22.69 0.84 16.45
N LEU A 106 -22.97 1.33 17.67
CA LEU A 106 -22.48 2.63 18.13
C LEU A 106 -20.96 2.64 18.34
N LEU A 107 -20.36 1.50 18.68
CA LEU A 107 -18.89 1.36 18.72
C LEU A 107 -18.30 1.47 17.31
N GLY A 108 -18.98 0.92 16.30
CA GLY A 108 -18.62 1.10 14.89
C GLY A 108 -18.71 2.57 14.44
N ALA A 109 -19.72 3.31 14.92
CA ALA A 109 -19.82 4.75 14.67
C ALA A 109 -18.67 5.54 15.32
N ALA A 110 -18.23 5.14 16.52
CA ALA A 110 -17.08 5.76 17.17
C ALA A 110 -15.77 5.52 16.40
N ALA A 111 -15.60 4.38 15.73
CA ALA A 111 -14.43 4.11 14.89
C ALA A 111 -14.29 5.11 13.71
N GLN A 112 -15.40 5.65 13.20
CA GLN A 112 -15.39 6.68 12.16
C GLN A 112 -14.74 8.00 12.61
N PHE A 113 -14.71 8.27 13.93
CA PHE A 113 -14.00 9.44 14.46
C PHE A 113 -12.49 9.37 14.18
N GLY A 114 -11.92 8.17 14.12
CA GLY A 114 -10.51 7.96 13.75
C GLY A 114 -10.20 8.45 12.34
N ILE A 115 -11.12 8.26 11.38
CA ILE A 115 -10.98 8.76 10.01
C ILE A 115 -10.94 10.28 9.99
N PHE A 116 -11.89 10.93 10.67
CA PHE A 116 -11.93 12.39 10.74
C PHE A 116 -10.72 12.98 11.47
N ALA A 117 -10.28 12.36 12.57
CA ALA A 117 -9.08 12.78 13.29
C ALA A 117 -7.84 12.71 12.39
N THR A 118 -7.71 11.63 11.61
CA THR A 118 -6.60 11.45 10.65
C THR A 118 -6.69 12.47 9.51
N LEU A 119 -7.88 12.77 8.99
CA LEU A 119 -8.11 13.80 7.97
C LEU A 119 -7.66 15.19 8.46
N PHE A 120 -8.14 15.61 9.63
CA PHE A 120 -7.74 16.91 10.19
C PHE A 120 -6.24 16.96 10.51
N GLY A 121 -5.66 15.84 10.96
CA GLY A 121 -4.23 15.69 11.17
C GLY A 121 -3.43 15.87 9.87
N ALA A 122 -3.84 15.19 8.79
CA ALA A 122 -3.18 15.30 7.48
C ALA A 122 -3.26 16.73 6.92
N ILE A 123 -4.42 17.39 7.05
CA ILE A 123 -4.56 18.79 6.64
C ILE A 123 -3.71 19.72 7.53
N ALA A 124 -3.63 19.46 8.84
CA ALA A 124 -2.80 20.25 9.75
C ALA A 124 -1.30 20.09 9.47
N LEU A 125 -0.85 18.95 8.92
CA LEU A 125 0.53 18.76 8.50
C LEU A 125 0.95 19.71 7.38
N ASN A 126 0.01 20.22 6.57
CA ASN A 126 0.30 21.27 5.58
C ASN A 126 0.74 22.60 6.20
N LEU A 127 0.59 22.77 7.52
CA LEU A 127 1.13 23.93 8.25
C LEU A 127 2.65 23.80 8.48
N ILE A 128 3.21 22.59 8.37
CA ILE A 128 4.63 22.32 8.52
C ILE A 128 5.32 22.50 7.16
N PRO A 129 6.39 23.31 7.05
CA PRO A 129 7.10 23.46 5.78
C PRO A 129 7.69 22.11 5.34
N GLY A 130 7.31 21.65 4.15
CA GLY A 130 7.75 20.38 3.55
C GLY A 130 6.64 19.36 3.27
N PHE A 131 5.40 19.60 3.74
CA PHE A 131 4.24 18.76 3.42
C PHE A 131 3.20 19.56 2.62
N GLU A 132 2.79 19.02 1.48
CA GLU A 132 1.73 19.59 0.65
C GLU A 132 0.73 18.49 0.26
N PHE A 133 -0.14 18.12 1.19
CA PHE A 133 -1.23 17.19 0.91
C PHE A 133 -2.42 17.93 0.30
N THR A 134 -2.85 17.51 -0.88
CA THR A 134 -4.13 17.97 -1.42
C THR A 134 -5.28 17.41 -0.57
N LEU A 135 -6.48 17.96 -0.74
CA LEU A 135 -7.66 17.39 -0.06
C LEU A 135 -7.89 15.92 -0.45
N LYS A 136 -7.50 15.51 -1.67
CA LYS A 136 -7.62 14.12 -2.12
C LYS A 136 -6.61 13.22 -1.42
N ASP A 137 -5.37 13.65 -1.29
CA ASP A 137 -4.31 12.88 -0.60
C ASP A 137 -4.63 12.76 0.89
N ALA A 138 -5.04 13.86 1.53
CA ALA A 138 -5.48 13.86 2.91
C ALA A 138 -6.69 12.94 3.13
N SER A 139 -7.61 12.86 2.16
CA SER A 139 -8.76 11.95 2.21
C SER A 139 -8.34 10.49 2.03
N ALA A 140 -7.35 10.18 1.19
CA ALA A 140 -6.79 8.84 1.06
C ALA A 140 -6.09 8.39 2.35
N ILE A 141 -5.29 9.27 2.96
CA ILE A 141 -4.62 9.02 4.26
C ILE A 141 -5.64 8.81 5.38
N ALA A 142 -6.73 9.59 5.38
CA ALA A 142 -7.74 9.56 6.43
C ALA A 142 -8.35 8.16 6.64
N ILE A 143 -8.53 7.38 5.57
CA ILE A 143 -9.15 6.05 5.64
C ILE A 143 -8.32 5.06 6.45
N ILE A 144 -7.01 5.27 6.59
CA ILE A 144 -6.16 4.45 7.47
C ILE A 144 -6.70 4.47 8.90
N GLY A 145 -7.27 5.59 9.35
CA GLY A 145 -7.91 5.72 10.67
C GLY A 145 -9.13 4.81 10.88
N GLY A 146 -9.69 4.24 9.81
CA GLY A 146 -10.77 3.25 9.85
C GLY A 146 -10.29 1.81 10.09
N ALA A 147 -8.98 1.56 10.03
CA ALA A 147 -8.35 0.26 10.23
C ALA A 147 -8.87 -0.87 9.31
N ASP A 148 -9.33 -0.53 8.11
CA ASP A 148 -9.81 -1.47 7.09
C ASP A 148 -8.94 -1.39 5.83
N GLY A 149 -8.03 -2.36 5.69
CA GLY A 149 -7.02 -2.38 4.63
C GLY A 149 -7.59 -2.41 3.21
N PRO A 150 -8.50 -3.35 2.87
CA PRO A 150 -9.09 -3.42 1.52
C PRO A 150 -9.79 -2.14 1.07
N THR A 151 -10.53 -1.46 1.95
CA THR A 151 -11.20 -0.20 1.60
C THR A 151 -10.22 0.97 1.50
N ALA A 152 -9.18 0.99 2.34
CA ALA A 152 -8.09 1.96 2.22
C ALA A 152 -7.37 1.84 0.86
N ILE A 153 -7.03 0.61 0.44
CA ILE A 153 -6.39 0.37 -0.87
C ILE A 153 -7.31 0.83 -2.01
N PHE A 154 -8.61 0.51 -1.93
CA PHE A 154 -9.57 0.90 -2.96
C PHE A 154 -9.72 2.42 -3.07
N LEU A 155 -9.82 3.13 -1.95
CA LEU A 155 -10.01 4.57 -1.99
C LEU A 155 -8.73 5.30 -2.38
N ALA A 156 -7.56 4.85 -1.90
CA ALA A 156 -6.27 5.39 -2.29
C ALA A 156 -6.06 5.27 -3.80
N SER A 157 -6.33 4.12 -4.41
CA SER A 157 -6.18 3.94 -5.87
C SER A 157 -7.11 4.84 -6.70
N ARG A 158 -8.23 5.31 -6.13
CA ARG A 158 -9.19 6.20 -6.79
C ARG A 158 -8.94 7.68 -6.55
N LEU A 159 -8.48 8.05 -5.36
CA LEU A 159 -8.30 9.46 -4.95
C LEU A 159 -6.88 9.96 -5.18
N ALA A 160 -5.88 9.13 -4.87
CA ALA A 160 -4.47 9.48 -4.86
C ALA A 160 -3.61 8.27 -5.26
N PRO A 161 -3.61 7.86 -6.54
CA PRO A 161 -2.89 6.67 -7.00
C PRO A 161 -1.36 6.80 -6.94
N ASP A 162 -0.85 8.03 -6.82
CA ASP A 162 0.59 8.33 -6.76
C ASP A 162 1.12 8.44 -5.32
N LEU A 163 0.25 8.26 -4.30
CA LEU A 163 0.55 8.36 -2.87
C LEU A 163 0.91 7.00 -2.26
#